data_AF-A0AAU4F2I9-F1
#
_entry.id   AF-A0AAU4F2I9-F1
#
_cell.length_a   1.000
_cell.length_b   1.000
_cell.length_c   1.000
_cell.angle_alpha   90.00
_cell.angle_beta   90.00
_cell.angle_gamma   90.00
#
_symmetry.space_group_name_H-M   'P 1'
#
loop_
_entity.id
_entity.type
_entity.pdbx_description
1 polymer ?
#
loop_
_entity_poly.entity_id
_entity_poly.type
_entity_poly.pdbx_seq_one_letter_code
_entity_poly.pdbx_strand_id
1 'polypeptide(L)'
;MYTEVASAPGLWFAALQPPHGTTHDSVADALTNAATAQVPVSALVDDDREGVNEVILTRDPSITHGTPATADCADAARALADAHGWEYRMGFGTAAGAAVGVDGTAAGVIVLMGLRERYFRGATSYSVLDVHDGLAHHGVTEYQLRSGWLFSARHLGHGVRTHDEPATLLSVAAADLDAVADVAFSFGQMRLIVADLAHDRTYVLRQPIEHTAHLS
;
A
#
# COMPACT_ATOMS: atom_id res chain seq x y z
N MET A 1 -13.82 -13.35 7.76
CA MET A 1 -12.93 -12.67 8.72
C MET A 1 -11.50 -12.84 8.26
N TYR A 2 -10.72 -11.75 8.20
CA TYR A 2 -9.31 -11.78 7.82
C TYR A 2 -8.44 -12.50 8.86
N THR A 3 -7.28 -13.00 8.42
CA THR A 3 -6.25 -13.60 9.28
C THR A 3 -4.89 -12.97 9.01
N GLU A 4 -4.09 -12.72 10.05
CA GLU A 4 -2.69 -12.33 9.88
C GLU A 4 -1.93 -13.51 9.28
N VAL A 5 -1.31 -13.30 8.11
CA VAL A 5 -0.61 -14.37 7.38
C VAL A 5 0.90 -14.14 7.29
N ALA A 6 1.36 -12.90 7.42
CA ALA A 6 2.78 -12.56 7.47
C ALA A 6 2.96 -11.30 8.31
N SER A 7 4.03 -11.24 9.09
CA SER A 7 4.39 -10.07 9.87
C SER A 7 5.91 -9.93 9.99
N ALA A 8 6.35 -8.70 10.22
CA ALA A 8 7.73 -8.39 10.54
C ALA A 8 7.83 -7.19 11.49
N PRO A 9 8.82 -7.19 12.40
CA PRO A 9 9.14 -6.01 13.19
C PRO A 9 9.70 -4.89 12.31
N GLY A 10 9.40 -3.65 12.68
CA GLY A 10 9.82 -2.42 12.01
C GLY A 10 8.82 -1.92 10.98
N LEU A 11 8.55 -0.62 11.03
CA LEU A 11 7.78 0.13 10.04
C LEU A 11 8.70 0.71 8.97
N TRP A 12 8.19 0.78 7.74
CA TRP A 12 8.86 1.55 6.70
C TRP A 12 7.87 2.04 5.64
N PHE A 13 7.92 3.34 5.39
CA PHE A 13 7.31 4.02 4.24
C PHE A 13 8.31 5.02 3.65
N ALA A 14 8.13 5.33 2.37
CA ALA A 14 8.81 6.46 1.75
C ALA A 14 7.83 7.17 0.82
N ALA A 15 7.83 8.49 0.84
CA ALA A 15 7.18 9.31 -0.15
C ALA A 15 8.24 9.78 -1.15
N LEU A 16 8.03 9.47 -2.42
CA LEU A 16 8.85 9.97 -3.51
C LEU A 16 8.03 10.99 -4.28
N GLN A 17 8.61 12.14 -4.61
CA GLN A 17 7.95 13.18 -5.39
C GLN A 17 8.61 13.29 -6.76
N PRO A 18 7.96 12.76 -7.82
CA PRO A 18 8.47 12.91 -9.18
C PRO A 18 8.45 14.38 -9.65
N PRO A 19 9.27 14.74 -10.66
CA PRO A 19 9.16 16.02 -11.35
C PRO A 19 7.76 16.26 -11.94
N HIS A 20 7.34 17.53 -12.00
CA HIS A 20 6.07 17.92 -12.63
C HIS A 20 5.94 17.36 -14.06
N GLY A 21 4.76 16.88 -14.41
CA GLY A 21 4.49 16.26 -15.71
C GLY A 21 4.95 14.79 -15.85
N THR A 22 5.47 14.17 -14.78
CA THR A 22 5.77 12.73 -14.79
C THR A 22 4.48 11.93 -14.99
N THR A 23 4.47 11.03 -15.98
CA THR A 23 3.31 10.21 -16.31
C THR A 23 3.21 8.97 -15.43
N HIS A 24 1.99 8.45 -15.30
CA HIS A 24 1.73 7.18 -14.63
C HIS A 24 2.56 6.03 -15.23
N ASP A 25 2.60 5.90 -16.55
CA ASP A 25 3.37 4.85 -17.25
C ASP A 25 4.87 4.93 -16.92
N SER A 26 5.44 6.13 -16.87
CA SER A 26 6.85 6.34 -16.51
C SER A 26 7.14 5.89 -15.07
N VAL A 27 6.23 6.19 -14.14
CA VAL A 27 6.32 5.72 -12.75
C VAL A 27 6.18 4.21 -12.66
N ALA A 28 5.22 3.61 -13.37
CA ALA A 28 5.03 2.17 -13.42
C ALA A 28 6.28 1.45 -13.94
N ASP A 29 6.91 1.95 -15.00
CA ASP A 29 8.17 1.42 -15.53
C ASP A 29 9.31 1.54 -14.52
N ALA A 30 9.45 2.71 -13.87
CA ALA A 30 10.47 2.94 -12.84
C ALA A 30 10.30 1.99 -11.65
N LEU A 31 9.07 1.84 -11.15
CA LEU A 31 8.73 0.93 -10.04
C LEU A 31 8.92 -0.55 -10.42
N THR A 32 8.60 -0.92 -11.67
CA THR A 32 8.85 -2.27 -12.19
C THR A 32 10.35 -2.59 -12.17
N ASN A 33 11.17 -1.66 -12.64
CA ASN A 33 12.62 -1.84 -12.72
C ASN A 33 13.31 -1.80 -11.34
N ALA A 34 12.71 -1.13 -10.36
CA ALA A 34 13.20 -1.12 -8.99
C ALA A 34 12.92 -2.41 -8.22
N ALA A 35 11.96 -3.23 -8.67
CA ALA A 35 11.62 -4.48 -8.00
C ALA A 35 12.72 -5.54 -8.18
N THR A 36 13.20 -6.08 -7.06
CA THR A 36 14.22 -7.15 -7.04
C THR A 36 13.64 -8.44 -6.45
N ALA A 37 14.43 -9.52 -6.46
CA ALA A 37 14.02 -10.77 -5.79
C ALA A 37 13.91 -10.62 -4.27
N GLN A 38 14.65 -9.68 -3.67
CA GLN A 38 14.70 -9.43 -2.24
C GLN A 38 13.73 -8.31 -1.81
N VAL A 39 13.52 -7.32 -2.68
CA VAL A 39 12.71 -6.12 -2.39
C VAL A 39 11.57 -6.04 -3.41
N PRO A 40 10.38 -6.58 -3.09
CA PRO A 40 9.18 -6.30 -3.87
C PRO A 40 8.77 -4.84 -3.68
N VAL A 41 8.09 -4.28 -4.68
CA VAL A 41 7.53 -2.92 -4.61
C VAL A 41 6.02 -3.02 -4.35
N SER A 42 5.55 -2.25 -3.37
CA SER A 42 4.12 -1.98 -3.15
C SER A 42 3.96 -0.51 -2.86
N ALA A 43 3.21 0.19 -3.70
CA ALA A 43 3.13 1.64 -3.70
C ALA A 43 1.69 2.13 -3.86
N LEU A 44 1.35 3.27 -3.27
CA LEU A 44 0.28 4.12 -3.75
C LEU A 44 0.88 5.17 -4.68
N VAL A 45 0.38 5.29 -5.90
CA VAL A 45 0.71 6.33 -6.87
C VAL A 45 -0.42 7.35 -6.86
N ASP A 46 -0.15 8.54 -6.30
CA ASP A 46 -1.08 9.67 -6.24
C ASP A 46 -0.92 10.51 -7.51
N ASP A 47 -1.93 10.53 -8.37
CA ASP A 47 -1.93 11.24 -9.64
C ASP A 47 -3.15 12.15 -9.82
N ASP A 48 -2.97 13.19 -10.62
CA ASP A 48 -4.03 14.08 -11.05
C ASP A 48 -3.91 14.40 -12.55
N ARG A 49 -4.54 15.49 -12.99
CA ARG A 49 -4.52 15.92 -14.40
C ARG A 49 -3.15 16.44 -14.87
N GLU A 50 -2.28 16.83 -13.95
CA GLU A 50 -0.94 17.37 -14.22
C GLU A 50 0.15 16.29 -14.18
N GLY A 51 -0.16 15.11 -13.66
CA GLY A 51 0.73 13.94 -13.63
C GLY A 51 0.74 13.27 -12.27
N VAL A 52 1.79 12.47 -12.04
CA VAL A 52 2.02 11.84 -10.73
C VAL A 52 2.60 12.88 -9.78
N ASN A 53 1.89 13.13 -8.68
CA ASN A 53 2.28 14.08 -7.65
C ASN A 53 3.19 13.44 -6.60
N GLU A 54 2.91 12.19 -6.25
CA GLU A 54 3.63 11.47 -5.19
C GLU A 54 3.52 9.95 -5.39
N VAL A 55 4.55 9.24 -4.95
CA VAL A 55 4.59 7.78 -4.88
C VAL A 55 4.91 7.38 -3.44
N ILE A 56 3.95 6.75 -2.76
CA ILE A 56 4.09 6.29 -1.38
C ILE A 56 4.44 4.81 -1.39
N LEU A 57 5.70 4.49 -1.15
CA LEU A 57 6.20 3.12 -1.02
C LEU A 57 5.89 2.56 0.37
N THR A 58 5.54 1.29 0.42
CA THR A 58 5.18 0.56 1.64
C THR A 58 5.97 -0.75 1.72
N ARG A 59 6.28 -1.18 2.94
CA ARG A 59 6.91 -2.49 3.17
C ARG A 59 5.85 -3.60 3.01
N ASP A 60 6.19 -4.65 2.27
CA ASP A 60 5.23 -5.71 1.92
C ASP A 60 5.64 -7.11 2.42
N PRO A 61 5.24 -7.53 3.64
CA PRO A 61 5.52 -8.88 4.17
C PRO A 61 4.94 -10.01 3.31
N SER A 62 5.70 -11.09 3.10
CA SER A 62 5.25 -12.26 2.33
C SER A 62 5.56 -13.57 3.03
N ILE A 63 4.61 -14.51 3.03
CA ILE A 63 4.86 -15.89 3.47
C ILE A 63 5.91 -16.55 2.56
N THR A 64 5.73 -16.42 1.25
CA THR A 64 6.49 -17.19 0.26
C THR A 64 7.90 -16.65 0.07
N HIS A 65 8.07 -15.33 0.18
CA HIS A 65 9.32 -14.65 -0.19
C HIS A 65 10.00 -13.96 1.01
N GLY A 66 9.44 -14.10 2.21
CA GLY A 66 9.88 -13.36 3.39
C GLY A 66 9.49 -11.89 3.35
N THR A 67 10.07 -11.12 4.25
CA THR A 67 9.83 -9.68 4.36
C THR A 67 11.15 -8.94 4.13
N PRO A 68 11.22 -7.96 3.21
CA PRO A 68 12.44 -7.16 3.01
C PRO A 68 12.83 -6.43 4.30
N ALA A 69 14.13 -6.23 4.55
CA ALA A 69 14.55 -5.41 5.68
C ALA A 69 14.20 -3.94 5.42
N THR A 70 13.93 -3.17 6.48
CA THR A 70 13.61 -1.73 6.35
C THR A 70 14.75 -0.93 5.73
N ALA A 71 16.00 -1.31 6.01
CA ALA A 71 17.19 -0.72 5.39
C ALA A 71 17.23 -0.98 3.88
N ASP A 72 16.97 -2.22 3.44
CA ASP A 72 16.94 -2.56 2.02
C ASP A 72 15.84 -1.78 1.28
N CYS A 73 14.67 -1.61 1.91
CA CYS A 73 13.60 -0.78 1.38
C CYS A 73 14.04 0.70 1.25
N ALA A 74 14.68 1.25 2.28
CA ALA A 74 15.15 2.63 2.27
C ALA A 74 16.20 2.88 1.18
N ASP A 75 17.17 1.96 1.04
CA ASP A 75 18.22 2.06 0.03
C ASP A 75 17.65 1.92 -1.39
N ALA A 76 16.71 1.00 -1.60
CA ALA A 76 16.01 0.84 -2.88
C ALA A 76 15.21 2.11 -3.26
N ALA A 77 14.52 2.72 -2.29
CA ALA A 77 13.75 3.94 -2.51
C ALA A 77 14.63 5.15 -2.82
N ARG A 78 15.79 5.29 -2.15
CA ARG A 78 16.77 6.34 -2.49
C ARG A 78 17.38 6.13 -3.86
N ALA A 79 17.78 4.90 -4.19
CA ALA A 79 18.32 4.57 -5.51
C ALA A 79 17.31 4.87 -6.63
N LEU A 80 16.03 4.54 -6.41
CA LEU A 80 14.94 4.90 -7.32
C LEU A 80 14.80 6.42 -7.47
N ALA A 81 14.80 7.15 -6.36
CA ALA A 81 14.69 8.61 -6.39
C ALA A 81 15.87 9.25 -7.15
N ASP A 82 17.10 8.86 -6.82
CA ASP A 82 18.32 9.38 -7.44
C ASP A 82 18.37 9.07 -8.95
N ALA A 83 18.00 7.85 -9.35
CA ALA A 83 18.04 7.43 -10.75
C ALA A 83 17.05 8.19 -11.64
N HIS A 84 15.92 8.63 -11.09
CA HIS A 84 14.85 9.29 -11.84
C HIS A 84 14.71 10.79 -11.53
N GLY A 85 15.58 11.34 -10.68
CA GLY A 85 15.53 12.74 -10.26
C GLY A 85 14.29 13.07 -9.43
N TRP A 86 13.75 12.11 -8.67
CA TRP A 86 12.63 12.33 -7.76
C TRP A 86 13.14 12.82 -6.41
N GLU A 87 12.33 13.58 -5.68
CA GLU A 87 12.66 13.95 -4.31
C GLU A 87 12.31 12.79 -3.37
N TYR A 88 13.28 12.37 -2.56
CA TYR A 88 13.07 11.35 -1.53
C TYR A 88 12.66 12.00 -0.20
N ARG A 89 11.52 11.59 0.35
CA ARG A 89 11.05 11.97 1.69
C ARG A 89 10.73 10.72 2.49
N MET A 90 11.26 10.62 3.71
CA MET A 90 10.90 9.53 4.61
C MET A 90 9.46 9.68 5.08
N GLY A 91 8.65 8.64 4.90
CA GLY A 91 7.36 8.48 5.55
C GLY A 91 7.59 7.69 6.85
N PHE A 92 7.15 8.22 7.99
CA PHE A 92 7.09 7.57 9.32
C PHE A 92 8.01 6.36 9.61
N GLY A 93 8.95 6.54 10.53
CA GLY A 93 9.77 5.50 11.14
C GLY A 93 10.72 6.09 12.19
N THR A 94 11.15 5.31 13.18
CA THR A 94 11.97 5.75 14.33
C THR A 94 13.31 6.43 13.96
N ALA A 95 13.71 6.40 12.70
CA ALA A 95 14.92 7.01 12.16
C ALA A 95 14.72 8.39 11.48
N ALA A 96 13.48 8.90 11.36
CA ALA A 96 13.22 10.17 10.67
C ALA A 96 12.31 11.08 11.50
N GLY A 97 12.86 12.20 11.96
CA GLY A 97 12.10 13.26 12.62
C GLY A 97 10.99 13.81 11.72
N ALA A 98 9.91 14.26 12.38
CA ALA A 98 8.76 15.02 11.85
C ALA A 98 8.41 14.74 10.37
N ALA A 99 7.61 13.69 10.17
CA ALA A 99 7.13 13.28 8.86
C ALA A 99 6.11 14.26 8.24
N VAL A 100 6.07 14.24 6.92
CA VAL A 100 5.17 15.00 6.06
C VAL A 100 3.72 14.49 6.19
N GLY A 101 2.78 15.40 6.44
CA GLY A 101 1.39 15.29 6.00
C GLY A 101 0.41 14.45 6.82
N VAL A 102 0.87 13.64 7.78
CA VAL A 102 -0.01 13.01 8.78
C VAL A 102 0.34 13.64 10.12
N ASP A 103 -0.57 14.44 10.67
CA ASP A 103 -0.51 14.84 12.08
C ASP A 103 -0.25 13.58 12.91
N GLY A 104 0.94 13.48 13.51
CA GLY A 104 1.40 12.33 14.29
C GLY A 104 0.59 12.06 15.57
N THR A 105 -0.61 12.64 15.66
CA THR A 105 -1.60 12.46 16.71
C THR A 105 -2.55 11.29 16.44
N ALA A 106 -2.65 10.80 15.19
CA ALA A 106 -3.36 9.55 14.89
C ALA A 106 -2.47 8.34 15.22
N ALA A 107 -2.31 8.04 16.51
CA ALA A 107 -1.72 6.79 16.98
C ALA A 107 -2.61 5.62 16.53
N GLY A 108 -2.26 4.97 15.44
CA GLY A 108 -3.11 3.94 14.86
C GLY A 108 -2.43 3.07 13.81
N VAL A 109 -3.19 2.73 12.79
CA VAL A 109 -2.75 1.85 11.71
C VAL A 109 -2.90 2.53 10.36
N ILE A 110 -1.95 2.28 9.48
CA ILE A 110 -2.00 2.68 8.07
C ILE A 110 -2.31 1.43 7.24
N VAL A 111 -3.32 1.50 6.39
CA VAL A 111 -3.79 0.38 5.56
C VAL A 111 -3.74 0.79 4.09
N LEU A 112 -2.97 0.05 3.29
CA LEU A 112 -3.03 0.14 1.83
C LEU A 112 -4.04 -0.89 1.31
N MET A 113 -5.08 -0.40 0.64
CA MET A 113 -6.24 -1.17 0.22
C MET A 113 -6.56 -0.92 -1.26
N GLY A 114 -6.63 -1.98 -2.05
CA GLY A 114 -7.16 -1.91 -3.42
C GLY A 114 -8.68 -1.67 -3.40
N LEU A 115 -9.20 -1.09 -4.48
CA LEU A 115 -10.63 -0.83 -4.67
C LEU A 115 -11.24 -1.68 -5.78
N ARG A 116 -10.49 -2.58 -6.43
CA ARG A 116 -11.06 -3.51 -7.42
C ARG A 116 -11.44 -4.80 -6.73
N GLU A 117 -12.63 -5.31 -7.01
CA GLU A 117 -13.08 -6.58 -6.45
C GLU A 117 -12.13 -7.71 -6.88
N ARG A 118 -11.49 -8.34 -5.89
CA ARG A 118 -10.44 -9.35 -6.09
C ARG A 118 -9.30 -8.79 -6.98
N TYR A 119 -8.64 -9.64 -7.76
CA TYR A 119 -7.53 -9.24 -8.65
C TYR A 119 -7.88 -9.34 -10.13
N PHE A 120 -9.17 -9.35 -10.49
CA PHE A 120 -9.59 -9.54 -11.88
C PHE A 120 -9.72 -8.20 -12.58
N ARG A 121 -9.00 -7.99 -13.70
CA ARG A 121 -8.97 -6.73 -14.45
C ARG A 121 -10.35 -6.21 -14.88
N GLY A 122 -11.34 -7.09 -15.03
CA GLY A 122 -12.72 -6.74 -15.41
C GLY A 122 -13.74 -6.72 -14.27
N ALA A 123 -13.31 -6.85 -13.01
CA ALA A 123 -14.22 -6.84 -11.88
C ALA A 123 -14.65 -5.42 -11.48
N THR A 124 -15.68 -5.35 -10.64
CA THR A 124 -16.22 -4.11 -10.08
C THR A 124 -15.10 -3.30 -9.43
N SER A 125 -15.01 -2.02 -9.74
CA SER A 125 -14.13 -1.09 -9.03
C SER A 125 -14.98 -0.17 -8.16
N TYR A 126 -14.72 -0.19 -6.86
CA TYR A 126 -15.33 0.68 -5.88
C TYR A 126 -14.68 2.06 -5.94
N SER A 127 -15.42 3.06 -5.49
CA SER A 127 -14.99 4.45 -5.39
C SER A 127 -14.51 4.78 -3.98
N VAL A 128 -13.83 5.92 -3.85
CA VAL A 128 -13.50 6.49 -2.54
C VAL A 128 -14.75 6.81 -1.72
N LEU A 129 -15.86 7.17 -2.37
CA LEU A 129 -17.14 7.41 -1.69
C LEU A 129 -17.67 6.12 -1.03
N ASP A 130 -17.54 4.98 -1.69
CA ASP A 130 -17.93 3.69 -1.10
C ASP A 130 -17.12 3.37 0.16
N VAL A 131 -15.84 3.76 0.20
CA VAL A 131 -15.00 3.63 1.41
C VAL A 131 -15.54 4.52 2.53
N HIS A 132 -15.84 5.78 2.23
CA HIS A 132 -16.40 6.73 3.21
C HIS A 132 -17.73 6.22 3.78
N ASP A 133 -18.64 5.75 2.92
CA ASP A 133 -19.95 5.23 3.31
C ASP A 133 -19.82 3.95 4.15
N GLY A 134 -18.90 3.06 3.77
CA GLY A 134 -18.58 1.85 4.53
C GLY A 134 -18.07 2.19 5.93
N LEU A 135 -17.07 3.06 6.05
CA LEU A 135 -16.53 3.47 7.36
C LEU A 135 -17.60 4.15 8.23
N ALA A 136 -18.42 5.02 7.65
CA ALA A 136 -19.52 5.66 8.35
C ALA A 136 -20.56 4.66 8.86
N HIS A 137 -20.86 3.59 8.09
CA HIS A 137 -21.75 2.52 8.52
C HIS A 137 -21.24 1.80 9.78
N HIS A 138 -19.91 1.67 9.92
CA HIS A 138 -19.26 1.12 11.11
C HIS A 138 -19.05 2.13 12.25
N GLY A 139 -19.47 3.39 12.08
CA GLY A 139 -19.31 4.45 13.08
C GLY A 139 -17.91 5.06 13.15
N VAL A 140 -17.05 4.80 12.18
CA VAL A 140 -15.70 5.38 12.09
C VAL A 140 -15.82 6.81 11.56
N THR A 141 -15.49 7.79 12.41
CA THR A 141 -15.67 9.23 12.10
C THR A 141 -14.36 10.00 11.99
N GLU A 142 -13.27 9.45 12.53
CA GLU A 142 -11.94 10.07 12.52
C GLU A 142 -10.96 9.20 11.74
N TYR A 143 -10.62 9.63 10.52
CA TYR A 143 -9.63 8.97 9.69
C TYR A 143 -9.06 9.93 8.65
N GLN A 144 -7.92 9.55 8.10
CA GLN A 144 -7.36 10.18 6.90
C GLN A 144 -7.38 9.18 5.76
N LEU A 145 -7.65 9.67 4.55
CA LEU A 145 -7.71 8.86 3.35
C LEU A 145 -6.98 9.59 2.23
N ARG A 146 -6.08 8.88 1.56
CA ARG A 146 -5.48 9.30 0.30
C ARG A 146 -5.88 8.33 -0.80
N SER A 147 -6.35 8.85 -1.91
CA SER A 147 -6.71 8.04 -3.09
C SER A 147 -5.57 8.03 -4.10
N GLY A 148 -5.50 6.98 -4.90
CA GLY A 148 -4.56 6.87 -6.00
C GLY A 148 -4.65 5.51 -6.64
N TRP A 149 -3.52 5.03 -7.13
CA TRP A 149 -3.39 3.69 -7.71
C TRP A 149 -2.44 2.84 -6.88
N LEU A 150 -2.89 1.66 -6.48
CA LEU A 150 -2.00 0.64 -5.96
C LEU A 150 -1.17 0.13 -7.12
N PHE A 151 0.15 0.20 -6.98
CA PHE A 151 1.08 -0.47 -7.86
C PHE A 151 1.85 -1.53 -7.08
N SER A 152 1.92 -2.75 -7.60
CA SER A 152 2.74 -3.82 -7.05
C SER A 152 3.63 -4.41 -8.13
N ALA A 153 4.91 -4.56 -7.85
CA ALA A 153 5.85 -5.27 -8.71
C ALA A 153 6.63 -6.31 -7.90
N ARG A 154 6.68 -7.54 -8.41
CA ARG A 154 7.33 -8.66 -7.75
C ARG A 154 8.10 -9.52 -8.75
N HIS A 155 9.35 -9.80 -8.43
CA HIS A 155 10.18 -10.70 -9.23
C HIS A 155 9.76 -12.16 -9.01
N LEU A 156 9.36 -12.85 -10.07
CA LEU A 156 8.92 -14.24 -10.09
C LEU A 156 9.78 -15.04 -11.06
N GLY A 157 10.93 -15.57 -10.61
CA GLY A 157 11.79 -16.51 -11.35
C GLY A 157 12.28 -16.04 -12.73
N HIS A 158 11.38 -15.99 -13.72
CA HIS A 158 11.59 -15.65 -15.12
C HIS A 158 11.15 -14.21 -15.50
N GLY A 159 10.69 -13.38 -14.57
CA GLY A 159 10.39 -11.98 -14.86
C GLY A 159 9.77 -11.23 -13.68
N VAL A 160 9.40 -9.97 -13.90
CA VAL A 160 8.66 -9.15 -12.93
C VAL A 160 7.17 -9.21 -13.27
N ARG A 161 6.35 -9.62 -12.30
CA ARG A 161 4.91 -9.53 -12.40
C ARG A 161 4.46 -8.22 -11.77
N THR A 162 3.70 -7.44 -12.53
CA THR A 162 3.11 -6.19 -12.07
C THR A 162 1.60 -6.35 -11.86
N HIS A 163 1.04 -5.48 -11.03
CA HIS A 163 -0.39 -5.32 -10.78
C HIS A 163 -0.69 -3.86 -10.44
N ASP A 164 -1.73 -3.32 -11.07
CA ASP A 164 -2.20 -1.95 -10.89
C ASP A 164 -3.73 -1.89 -10.73
N GLU A 165 -4.20 -1.09 -9.77
CA GLU A 165 -5.63 -0.84 -9.55
C GLU A 165 -5.89 0.44 -8.76
N PRO A 166 -7.10 1.03 -8.86
CA PRO A 166 -7.51 2.11 -7.97
C PRO A 166 -7.41 1.66 -6.51
N ALA A 167 -6.95 2.53 -5.63
CA ALA A 167 -6.63 2.20 -4.25
C ALA A 167 -6.78 3.39 -3.30
N THR A 168 -6.75 3.08 -2.01
CA THR A 168 -6.65 4.06 -0.94
C THR A 168 -5.57 3.69 0.07
N LEU A 169 -4.95 4.71 0.64
CA LEU A 169 -4.14 4.62 1.85
C LEU A 169 -4.92 5.28 2.98
N LEU A 170 -5.34 4.46 3.94
CA LEU A 170 -6.12 4.90 5.10
C LEU A 170 -5.23 4.99 6.33
N SER A 171 -5.38 6.05 7.12
CA SER A 171 -4.87 6.13 8.48
C SER A 171 -6.05 6.20 9.44
N VAL A 172 -6.18 5.21 10.32
CA VAL A 172 -7.29 5.06 11.28
C VAL A 172 -6.74 4.73 12.66
N ALA A 173 -7.53 4.89 13.72
CA ALA A 173 -7.16 4.36 15.03
C ALA A 173 -7.04 2.83 14.99
N ALA A 174 -6.15 2.25 15.80
CA ALA A 174 -5.96 0.79 15.81
C ALA A 174 -7.25 0.01 16.17
N ALA A 175 -8.13 0.63 16.98
CA ALA A 175 -9.43 0.06 17.34
C ALA A 175 -10.42 -0.02 16.15
N ASP A 176 -10.21 0.77 15.11
CA ASP A 176 -11.07 0.83 13.91
C ASP A 176 -10.57 -0.08 12.77
N LEU A 177 -9.47 -0.81 12.98
CA LEU A 177 -8.92 -1.73 11.97
C LEU A 177 -9.93 -2.79 11.54
N ASP A 178 -10.74 -3.32 12.46
CA ASP A 178 -11.75 -4.32 12.14
C ASP A 178 -12.83 -3.75 11.21
N ALA A 179 -13.22 -2.49 11.39
CA ALA A 179 -14.14 -1.80 10.48
C ALA A 179 -13.53 -1.62 9.08
N VAL A 180 -12.25 -1.25 8.99
CA VAL A 180 -11.53 -1.19 7.70
C VAL A 180 -11.47 -2.58 7.05
N ALA A 181 -11.20 -3.62 7.83
CA ALA A 181 -11.16 -5.00 7.34
C ALA A 181 -12.53 -5.47 6.85
N ASP A 182 -13.63 -5.09 7.51
CA ASP A 182 -14.99 -5.42 7.08
C ASP A 182 -15.38 -4.68 5.79
N VAL A 183 -15.02 -3.40 5.64
CA VAL A 183 -15.19 -2.65 4.39
C VAL A 183 -14.41 -3.32 3.26
N ALA A 184 -13.13 -3.61 3.48
CA ALA A 184 -12.31 -4.34 2.52
C ALA A 184 -12.88 -5.71 2.17
N PHE A 185 -13.46 -6.40 3.16
CA PHE A 185 -14.12 -7.68 2.96
C PHE A 185 -15.33 -7.55 2.03
N SER A 186 -16.16 -6.53 2.25
CA SER A 186 -17.31 -6.22 1.40
C SER A 186 -16.91 -5.92 -0.05
N PHE A 187 -15.70 -5.40 -0.26
CA PHE A 187 -15.13 -5.14 -1.59
C PHE A 187 -14.42 -6.35 -2.19
N GLY A 188 -14.44 -7.51 -1.53
CA GLY A 188 -13.76 -8.71 -2.03
C GLY A 188 -12.23 -8.60 -2.04
N GLN A 189 -11.64 -7.70 -1.25
CA GLN A 189 -10.19 -7.56 -1.17
C GLN A 189 -9.57 -8.82 -0.58
N MET A 190 -8.63 -9.45 -1.27
CA MET A 190 -8.07 -10.71 -0.76
C MET A 190 -7.01 -10.49 0.33
N ARG A 191 -6.43 -9.29 0.38
CA ARG A 191 -5.23 -8.99 1.15
C ARG A 191 -5.17 -7.50 1.50
N LEU A 192 -4.72 -7.20 2.71
CA LEU A 192 -4.43 -5.84 3.18
C LEU A 192 -3.01 -5.79 3.73
N ILE A 193 -2.28 -4.72 3.40
CA ILE A 193 -0.99 -4.40 4.03
C ILE A 193 -1.28 -3.41 5.15
N VAL A 194 -0.91 -3.78 6.37
CA VAL A 194 -1.14 -2.99 7.58
C VAL A 194 0.18 -2.60 8.20
N ALA A 195 0.37 -1.32 8.42
CA ALA A 195 1.43 -0.78 9.24
C ALA A 195 0.86 -0.30 10.57
N ASP A 196 1.36 -0.88 11.66
CA ASP A 196 0.89 -0.64 13.01
C ASP A 196 1.92 0.23 13.74
N LEU A 197 1.59 1.52 13.81
CA LEU A 197 2.45 2.58 14.34
C LEU A 197 2.74 2.36 15.82
N ALA A 198 1.76 1.85 16.57
CA ALA A 198 1.86 1.65 18.01
C ALA A 198 2.82 0.51 18.39
N HIS A 199 2.88 -0.54 17.56
CA HIS A 199 3.70 -1.72 17.83
C HIS A 199 4.97 -1.81 16.97
N ASP A 200 5.29 -0.77 16.20
CA ASP A 200 6.42 -0.73 15.26
C ASP A 200 6.52 -2.00 14.41
N ARG A 201 5.43 -2.34 13.70
CA ARG A 201 5.38 -3.56 12.88
C ARG A 201 4.58 -3.39 11.61
N THR A 202 4.93 -4.15 10.58
CA THR A 202 4.13 -4.30 9.36
C THR A 202 3.66 -5.73 9.25
N TYR A 203 2.38 -5.92 8.92
CA TYR A 203 1.80 -7.24 8.72
C TYR A 203 0.77 -7.23 7.61
N VAL A 204 0.34 -8.43 7.25
CA VAL A 204 -0.55 -8.67 6.14
C VAL A 204 -1.73 -9.47 6.63
N LEU A 205 -2.91 -8.92 6.41
CA LEU A 205 -4.16 -9.59 6.61
C LEU A 205 -4.57 -10.26 5.29
N ARG A 206 -5.07 -11.50 5.35
CA ARG A 206 -5.62 -12.20 4.19
C ARG A 206 -6.98 -12.79 4.50
N GLN A 207 -7.89 -12.72 3.53
CA GLN A 207 -9.15 -13.46 3.61
C GLN A 207 -8.90 -14.97 3.55
N PRO A 208 -9.65 -15.80 4.31
CA PRO A 208 -9.63 -17.25 4.18
C PRO A 208 -10.00 -17.64 2.75
N ILE A 209 -9.25 -18.58 2.17
CA ILE A 209 -9.59 -19.14 0.86
C ILE A 209 -10.71 -20.15 1.06
N GLU A 210 -11.92 -19.69 1.38
CA GLU A 210 -13.12 -20.53 1.29
C GLU A 210 -13.78 -20.27 -0.07
N HIS A 211 -13.72 -21.28 -0.94
CA HIS A 211 -14.34 -21.39 -2.27
C HIS A 211 -13.75 -20.56 -3.44
N THR A 212 -12.59 -20.99 -3.96
CA THR A 212 -12.30 -21.01 -5.40
C THR A 212 -12.54 -22.40 -6.02
N ALA A 213 -13.55 -23.12 -5.52
CA ALA A 213 -14.07 -24.31 -6.18
C ALA A 213 -15.35 -23.94 -6.89
N HIS A 214 -15.22 -23.33 -8.07
CA HIS A 214 -16.18 -23.28 -9.19
C HIS A 214 -15.69 -22.14 -10.08
N LEU A 215 -14.96 -22.51 -11.13
CA LEU A 215 -14.78 -21.81 -12.42
C LEU A 215 -13.62 -22.54 -13.12
N SER A 216 -13.91 -23.79 -13.48
CA SER A 216 -13.25 -24.52 -14.56
C SER A 216 -13.97 -24.21 -15.87
#